data_AF-A0A4S2CXJ6-F1
#
_entry.id   AF-A0A4S2CXJ6-F1
#
_cell.length_a   1.000
_cell.length_b   1.000
_cell.length_c   1.000
_cell.angle_alpha   90.00
_cell.angle_beta   90.00
_cell.angle_gamma   90.00
#
_symmetry.space_group_name_H-M   'P 1'
#
loop_
_entity.id
_entity.type
_entity.pdbx_description
1 polymer ?
#
loop_
_entity_poly.entity_id
_entity_poly.type
_entity_poly.pdbx_seq_one_letter_code
_entity_poly.pdbx_strand_id
1 'polypeptide(L)'
;MKFAPTVLQSSFDDVWTSTAFQLARTAAAEWGRANTIATLAIEDTALDTWRQVDEWLDVATTLDVRGFYVLVGRKDTSYPPVAWPTERLANLLRMIYVLSELNEYEVCWGYADGEGLVGLAAGASAIGAGWSYSLRQFKPSKWQPSDKKGGAQPNTRFYIDRLWSPILATAEADNLYESSLRDRIFTELELAQLDRKKLDEIGLVDAQLQFLEGLSRQAQAVGAISGTSDRLNYVQASLRYAAEAFRQIETSGIPMPSRYLGRVRALESAIERFRGAENL
;
A
#
# COMPACT_ATOMS: atom_id res chain seq x y z
N MET A 1 -0.75 -23.21 -3.44
CA MET A 1 0.02 -22.15 -2.76
C MET A 1 -0.37 -22.13 -1.29
N LYS A 2 0.61 -22.11 -0.38
CA LYS A 2 0.45 -22.13 1.08
C LYS A 2 1.37 -21.08 1.70
N PHE A 3 0.89 -20.38 2.72
CA PHE A 3 1.68 -19.37 3.44
C PHE A 3 2.34 -20.01 4.65
N ALA A 4 3.67 -19.90 4.74
CA ALA A 4 4.40 -20.36 5.91
C ALA A 4 4.01 -19.50 7.12
N PRO A 5 3.80 -20.10 8.31
CA PRO A 5 3.60 -19.33 9.52
C PRO A 5 4.83 -18.46 9.81
N THR A 6 4.63 -17.37 10.54
CA THR A 6 5.71 -16.45 10.90
C THR A 6 5.46 -15.82 12.26
N VAL A 7 6.44 -15.07 12.72
CA VAL A 7 6.39 -14.27 13.95
C VAL A 7 6.57 -12.80 13.57
N LEU A 8 5.89 -11.91 14.30
CA LEU A 8 6.06 -10.48 14.12
C LEU A 8 7.46 -10.06 14.59
N GLN A 9 8.18 -9.35 13.74
CA GLN A 9 9.53 -8.85 14.02
C GLN A 9 9.50 -7.33 14.16
N SER A 10 10.04 -6.80 15.25
CA SER A 10 10.12 -5.33 15.43
C SER A 10 11.34 -4.73 14.73
N SER A 11 12.34 -5.58 14.46
CA SER A 11 13.60 -5.30 13.74
C SER A 11 14.06 -6.58 13.04
N PHE A 12 14.92 -6.46 12.02
CA PHE A 12 15.57 -7.61 11.39
C PHE A 12 16.72 -8.21 12.22
N ASP A 13 17.19 -7.50 13.25
CA ASP A 13 18.19 -7.99 14.22
C ASP A 13 17.54 -8.70 15.42
N ASP A 14 16.22 -8.93 15.37
CA ASP A 14 15.45 -9.51 16.47
C ASP A 14 15.71 -11.01 16.61
N VAL A 15 15.63 -11.55 17.84
CA VAL A 15 15.75 -12.98 18.11
C VAL A 15 14.72 -13.80 17.30
N TRP A 16 13.56 -13.18 17.02
CA TRP A 16 12.47 -13.76 16.26
C TRP A 16 12.78 -13.97 14.78
N THR A 17 13.77 -13.27 14.21
CA THR A 17 14.15 -13.41 12.80
C THR A 17 14.64 -14.82 12.48
N SER A 18 15.45 -15.41 13.36
CA SER A 18 15.91 -16.80 13.21
C SER A 18 14.74 -17.80 13.20
N THR A 19 13.75 -17.58 14.07
CA THR A 19 12.53 -18.39 14.15
C THR A 19 11.69 -18.25 12.88
N ALA A 20 11.50 -17.03 12.36
CA ALA A 20 10.77 -16.80 11.12
C ALA A 20 11.40 -17.57 9.94
N PHE A 21 12.74 -17.55 9.84
CA PHE A 21 13.45 -18.32 8.80
C PHE A 21 13.33 -19.84 9.00
N GLN A 22 13.42 -20.34 10.23
CA GLN A 22 13.23 -21.77 10.50
C GLN A 22 11.82 -22.25 10.12
N LEU A 23 10.79 -21.44 10.41
CA LEU A 23 9.41 -21.74 10.04
C LEU A 23 9.25 -21.80 8.52
N ALA A 24 9.81 -20.83 7.79
CA ALA A 24 9.80 -20.81 6.33
C ALA A 24 10.53 -22.03 5.72
N ARG A 25 11.72 -22.38 6.25
CA ARG A 25 12.48 -23.56 5.81
C ARG A 25 11.75 -24.86 6.07
N THR A 26 11.15 -25.00 7.26
CA THR A 26 10.38 -26.20 7.63
C THR A 26 9.15 -26.34 6.72
N ALA A 27 8.44 -25.23 6.48
CA ALA A 27 7.31 -25.22 5.55
C ALA A 27 7.73 -25.57 4.11
N ALA A 28 8.85 -25.02 3.64
CA ALA A 28 9.39 -25.32 2.32
C ALA A 28 9.81 -26.79 2.17
N ALA A 29 10.43 -27.38 3.19
CA ALA A 29 10.81 -28.79 3.19
C ALA A 29 9.58 -29.71 3.12
N GLU A 30 8.47 -29.33 3.77
CA GLU A 30 7.25 -30.12 3.81
C GLU A 30 6.37 -29.94 2.55
N TRP A 31 6.28 -28.71 2.03
CA TRP A 31 5.35 -28.38 0.93
C TRP A 31 6.03 -28.24 -0.45
N GLY A 32 7.36 -28.12 -0.47
CA GLY A 32 8.17 -27.82 -1.64
C GLY A 32 8.18 -26.34 -2.02
N ARG A 33 9.24 -25.91 -2.73
CA ARG A 33 9.46 -24.54 -3.22
C ARG A 33 8.21 -23.96 -3.89
N ALA A 34 7.71 -24.62 -4.94
CA ALA A 34 6.63 -24.13 -5.80
C ALA A 34 5.29 -23.88 -5.06
N ASN A 35 5.12 -24.46 -3.87
CA ASN A 35 3.90 -24.32 -3.07
C ASN A 35 4.06 -23.36 -1.89
N THR A 36 5.27 -22.92 -1.56
CA THR A 36 5.55 -22.22 -0.30
C THR A 36 5.78 -20.74 -0.53
N ILE A 37 5.00 -19.91 0.15
CA ILE A 37 5.24 -18.47 0.27
C ILE A 37 5.71 -18.19 1.70
N ALA A 38 6.91 -17.64 1.87
CA ALA A 38 7.41 -17.22 3.16
C ALA A 38 6.66 -15.97 3.63
N THR A 39 6.08 -16.00 4.84
CA THR A 39 5.42 -14.81 5.38
C THR A 39 6.44 -13.95 6.14
N LEU A 40 6.56 -12.69 5.75
CA LEU A 40 7.32 -11.67 6.47
C LEU A 40 6.35 -10.72 7.16
N ALA A 41 6.27 -10.78 8.50
CA ALA A 41 5.52 -9.82 9.29
C ALA A 41 6.49 -8.96 10.10
N ILE A 42 6.54 -7.66 9.78
CA ILE A 42 7.44 -6.70 10.42
C ILE A 42 6.67 -5.48 10.93
N GLU A 43 7.20 -4.80 11.93
CA GLU A 43 6.87 -3.39 12.18
C GLU A 43 7.63 -2.51 11.19
N ASP A 44 7.10 -1.33 10.87
CA ASP A 44 7.75 -0.41 9.91
C ASP A 44 9.14 0.05 10.37
N THR A 45 9.44 0.00 11.66
CA THR A 45 10.76 0.24 12.26
C THR A 45 11.84 -0.74 11.78
N ALA A 46 11.49 -1.95 11.36
CA ALA A 46 12.46 -2.88 10.80
C ALA A 46 13.11 -2.35 9.49
N LEU A 47 12.49 -1.34 8.87
CA LEU A 47 12.95 -0.71 7.64
C LEU A 47 13.77 0.58 7.90
N ASP A 48 14.18 0.84 9.15
CA ASP A 48 14.87 2.08 9.52
C ASP A 48 16.22 2.27 8.81
N THR A 49 16.97 1.19 8.59
CA THR A 49 18.28 1.27 7.91
C THR A 49 18.39 0.24 6.80
N TRP A 50 18.94 0.65 5.66
CA TRP A 50 19.18 -0.29 4.56
C TRP A 50 20.12 -1.43 4.97
N ARG A 51 21.15 -1.15 5.77
CA ARG A 51 22.11 -2.18 6.23
C ARG A 51 21.40 -3.40 6.86
N GLN A 52 20.42 -3.17 7.73
CA GLN A 52 19.67 -4.27 8.36
C GLN A 52 18.79 -5.03 7.37
N VAL A 53 18.20 -4.32 6.41
CA VAL A 53 17.40 -4.92 5.33
C VAL A 53 18.28 -5.79 4.44
N ASP A 54 19.47 -5.29 4.08
CA ASP A 54 20.47 -5.94 3.22
C ASP A 54 21.00 -7.23 3.87
N GLU A 55 21.41 -7.15 5.14
CA GLU A 55 21.84 -8.33 5.93
C GLU A 55 20.71 -9.38 6.06
N TRP A 56 19.45 -8.94 6.14
CA TRP A 56 18.32 -9.84 6.14
C TRP A 56 18.09 -10.49 4.76
N LEU A 57 18.25 -9.72 3.67
CA LEU A 57 18.11 -10.18 2.29
C LEU A 57 19.15 -11.27 1.95
N ASP A 58 20.39 -11.16 2.46
CA ASP A 58 21.43 -12.18 2.29
C ASP A 58 20.98 -13.55 2.78
N VAL A 59 20.20 -13.61 3.87
CA VAL A 59 19.66 -14.87 4.39
C VAL A 59 18.35 -15.22 3.69
N ALA A 60 17.47 -14.26 3.46
CA ALA A 60 16.15 -14.49 2.87
C ALA A 60 16.23 -15.08 1.46
N THR A 61 17.19 -14.63 0.66
CA THR A 61 17.44 -15.12 -0.71
C THR A 61 18.03 -16.54 -0.75
N THR A 62 18.39 -17.12 0.40
CA THR A 62 18.76 -18.55 0.50
C THR A 62 17.55 -19.48 0.68
N LEU A 63 16.36 -18.92 0.92
CA LEU A 63 15.16 -19.72 1.14
C LEU A 63 14.70 -20.36 -0.16
N ASP A 64 14.49 -21.68 -0.12
CA ASP A 64 13.90 -22.42 -1.24
C ASP A 64 12.37 -22.33 -1.22
N VAL A 65 11.86 -21.12 -1.42
CA VAL A 65 10.44 -20.79 -1.47
C VAL A 65 10.08 -20.20 -2.83
N ARG A 66 8.79 -20.21 -3.17
CA ARG A 66 8.29 -19.55 -4.40
C ARG A 66 8.31 -18.03 -4.27
N GLY A 67 8.14 -17.50 -3.07
CA GLY A 67 7.91 -16.08 -2.89
C GLY A 67 7.75 -15.64 -1.45
N PHE A 68 7.44 -14.35 -1.28
CA PHE A 68 7.25 -13.68 0.00
C PHE A 68 5.88 -13.00 0.08
N TYR A 69 5.21 -13.17 1.22
CA TYR A 69 4.04 -12.38 1.60
C TYR A 69 4.44 -11.39 2.69
N VAL A 70 4.54 -10.12 2.32
CA VAL A 70 5.07 -9.05 3.16
C VAL A 70 3.91 -8.31 3.85
N LEU A 71 3.99 -8.20 5.17
CA LEU A 71 3.06 -7.48 6.03
C LEU A 71 3.87 -6.45 6.82
N VAL A 72 3.52 -5.17 6.69
CA VAL A 72 4.22 -4.09 7.40
C VAL A 72 3.28 -3.37 8.36
N GLY A 73 3.57 -3.52 9.64
CA GLY A 73 2.79 -2.99 10.75
C GLY A 73 2.99 -1.50 10.89
N ARG A 74 1.91 -0.74 10.75
CA ARG A 74 1.91 0.71 10.94
C ARG A 74 1.47 1.06 12.37
N LYS A 75 2.21 1.95 13.04
CA LYS A 75 1.86 2.42 14.39
C LYS A 75 0.50 3.14 14.43
N ASP A 76 0.28 4.02 13.47
CA ASP A 76 -0.97 4.74 13.27
C ASP A 76 -1.67 4.28 11.99
N THR A 77 -2.89 3.78 12.14
CA THR A 77 -3.80 3.36 11.06
C THR A 77 -5.09 4.18 11.10
N SER A 78 -5.03 5.38 11.66
CA SER A 78 -6.10 6.37 11.59
C SER A 78 -6.33 6.78 10.14
N TYR A 79 -7.51 7.32 9.88
CA TYR A 79 -7.91 7.70 8.54
C TYR A 79 -8.18 9.21 8.48
N PRO A 80 -7.61 9.97 7.53
CA PRO A 80 -6.67 9.56 6.47
C PRO A 80 -5.37 8.96 7.01
N PRO A 81 -4.82 7.92 6.33
CA PRO A 81 -3.58 7.29 6.75
C PRO A 81 -2.45 8.30 6.95
N VAL A 82 -1.68 8.10 8.01
CA VAL A 82 -0.46 8.87 8.23
C VAL A 82 0.54 8.54 7.12
N ALA A 83 1.19 9.58 6.59
CA ALA A 83 2.21 9.46 5.57
C ALA A 83 3.33 8.48 6.00
N TRP A 84 3.92 7.79 5.04
CA TRP A 84 5.10 6.97 5.29
C TRP A 84 6.30 7.83 5.69
N PRO A 85 7.12 7.41 6.67
CA PRO A 85 8.49 7.88 6.74
C PRO A 85 9.20 7.49 5.44
N THR A 86 9.70 8.49 4.71
CA THR A 86 10.20 8.32 3.34
C THR A 86 11.29 7.25 3.24
N GLU A 87 12.25 7.22 4.18
CA GLU A 87 13.32 6.22 4.19
C GLU A 87 12.80 4.79 4.35
N ARG A 88 11.86 4.57 5.27
CA ARG A 88 11.29 3.23 5.52
C ARG A 88 10.58 2.70 4.29
N LEU A 89 9.80 3.56 3.62
CA LEU A 89 9.13 3.16 2.38
C LEU A 89 10.14 2.93 1.26
N ALA A 90 11.16 3.77 1.10
CA ALA A 90 12.21 3.55 0.11
C ALA A 90 12.92 2.22 0.33
N ASN A 91 13.26 1.88 1.58
CA ASN A 91 13.86 0.59 1.94
C ASN A 91 12.91 -0.59 1.67
N LEU A 92 11.60 -0.44 1.89
CA LEU A 92 10.62 -1.45 1.52
C LEU A 92 10.54 -1.65 0.00
N LEU A 93 10.54 -0.57 -0.79
CA LEU A 93 10.55 -0.67 -2.26
C LEU A 93 11.83 -1.35 -2.76
N ARG A 94 12.98 -1.04 -2.17
CA ARG A 94 14.26 -1.71 -2.45
C ARG A 94 14.21 -3.19 -2.08
N MET A 95 13.67 -3.54 -0.91
CA MET A 95 13.49 -4.94 -0.51
C MET A 95 12.60 -5.70 -1.50
N ILE A 96 11.47 -5.11 -1.91
CA ILE A 96 10.58 -5.69 -2.92
C ILE A 96 11.35 -5.92 -4.23
N TYR A 97 12.05 -4.89 -4.72
CA TYR A 97 12.83 -4.96 -5.96
C TYR A 97 13.92 -6.04 -5.92
N VAL A 98 14.71 -6.11 -4.84
CA VAL A 98 15.76 -7.14 -4.69
C VAL A 98 15.14 -8.54 -4.68
N LEU A 99 14.05 -8.75 -3.92
CA LEU A 99 13.40 -10.05 -3.88
C LEU A 99 12.79 -10.44 -5.22
N SER A 100 12.06 -9.54 -5.88
CA SER A 100 11.32 -9.90 -7.09
C SER A 100 12.14 -9.77 -8.38
N GLU A 101 12.76 -8.63 -8.63
CA GLU A 101 13.40 -8.34 -9.92
C GLU A 101 14.82 -8.90 -9.99
N LEU A 102 15.55 -8.98 -8.87
CA LEU A 102 16.92 -9.51 -8.85
C LEU A 102 17.01 -11.00 -8.49
N ASN A 103 16.05 -11.51 -7.72
CA ASN A 103 16.06 -12.91 -7.23
C ASN A 103 14.84 -13.72 -7.69
N GLU A 104 13.97 -13.15 -8.53
CA GLU A 104 12.85 -13.83 -9.19
C GLU A 104 11.82 -14.47 -8.23
N TYR A 105 11.70 -13.94 -7.01
CA TYR A 105 10.67 -14.35 -6.08
C TYR A 105 9.32 -13.69 -6.40
N GLU A 106 8.23 -14.43 -6.20
CA GLU A 106 6.91 -13.80 -6.20
C GLU A 106 6.71 -13.00 -4.92
N VAL A 107 6.58 -11.67 -5.02
CA VAL A 107 6.43 -10.80 -3.85
C VAL A 107 5.01 -10.24 -3.81
N CYS A 108 4.28 -10.51 -2.73
CA CYS A 108 2.96 -9.94 -2.48
C CYS A 108 3.01 -9.04 -1.25
N TRP A 109 2.64 -7.77 -1.40
CA TRP A 109 2.55 -6.83 -0.29
C TRP A 109 1.11 -6.77 0.23
N GLY A 110 0.85 -7.46 1.34
CA GLY A 110 -0.45 -7.53 1.98
C GLY A 110 -0.76 -6.30 2.83
N TYR A 111 -2.05 -5.95 2.89
CA TYR A 111 -2.56 -4.81 3.66
C TYR A 111 -1.80 -3.50 3.36
N ALA A 112 -1.56 -3.25 2.07
CA ALA A 112 -0.81 -2.11 1.56
C ALA A 112 -1.71 -0.92 1.15
N ASP A 113 -3.04 -1.09 1.18
CA ASP A 113 -4.00 -0.08 0.70
C ASP A 113 -3.60 0.42 -0.72
N GLY A 114 -3.92 1.67 -1.08
CA GLY A 114 -3.42 2.30 -2.31
C GLY A 114 -1.90 2.51 -2.36
N GLU A 115 -1.18 2.35 -1.24
CA GLU A 115 0.28 2.47 -1.19
C GLU A 115 0.94 1.27 -1.86
N GLY A 116 0.25 0.12 -1.93
CA GLY A 116 0.71 -1.05 -2.66
C GLY A 116 1.03 -0.77 -4.13
N LEU A 117 0.39 0.22 -4.76
CA LEU A 117 0.66 0.57 -6.17
C LEU A 117 2.13 0.99 -6.39
N VAL A 118 2.79 1.61 -5.40
CA VAL A 118 4.23 1.90 -5.49
C VAL A 118 5.07 0.62 -5.36
N GLY A 119 4.59 -0.37 -4.60
CA GLY A 119 5.20 -1.69 -4.50
C GLY A 119 5.09 -2.49 -5.80
N LEU A 120 3.92 -2.45 -6.47
CA LEU A 120 3.77 -3.03 -7.82
C LEU A 120 4.76 -2.39 -8.80
N ALA A 121 4.93 -1.07 -8.72
CA ALA A 121 5.89 -0.38 -9.57
C ALA A 121 7.33 -0.82 -9.32
N ALA A 122 7.69 -1.08 -8.06
CA ALA A 122 8.99 -1.62 -7.65
C ALA A 122 9.20 -3.11 -7.98
N GLY A 123 8.17 -3.82 -8.46
CA GLY A 123 8.27 -5.21 -8.90
C GLY A 123 7.46 -6.22 -8.09
N ALA A 124 6.62 -5.80 -7.14
CA ALA A 124 5.71 -6.72 -6.47
C ALA A 124 4.76 -7.37 -7.49
N SER A 125 4.54 -8.68 -7.34
CA SER A 125 3.64 -9.47 -8.18
C SER A 125 2.16 -9.22 -7.85
N ALA A 126 1.87 -8.85 -6.60
CA ALA A 126 0.51 -8.58 -6.14
C ALA A 126 0.50 -7.65 -4.92
N ILE A 127 -0.66 -7.04 -4.67
CA ILE A 127 -0.94 -6.25 -3.46
C ILE A 127 -2.27 -6.65 -2.86
N GLY A 128 -2.36 -6.53 -1.54
CA GLY A 128 -3.60 -6.79 -0.79
C GLY A 128 -4.10 -5.54 -0.08
N ALA A 129 -5.43 -5.36 -0.05
CA ALA A 129 -6.10 -4.39 0.80
C ALA A 129 -7.29 -5.08 1.50
N GLY A 130 -7.54 -4.76 2.77
CA GLY A 130 -8.68 -5.32 3.49
C GLY A 130 -10.01 -4.66 3.15
N TRP A 131 -11.09 -5.39 3.44
CA TRP A 131 -12.47 -4.97 3.17
C TRP A 131 -12.92 -3.73 3.94
N SER A 132 -12.53 -3.58 5.22
CA SER A 132 -12.88 -2.41 6.02
C SER A 132 -11.71 -1.43 6.08
N TYR A 133 -11.97 -0.13 6.26
CA TYR A 133 -10.91 0.89 6.39
C TYR A 133 -9.82 0.50 7.39
N SER A 134 -10.21 -0.09 8.53
CA SER A 134 -9.27 -0.46 9.58
C SER A 134 -8.47 -1.74 9.31
N LEU A 135 -8.82 -2.46 8.23
CA LEU A 135 -8.11 -3.62 7.71
C LEU A 135 -7.39 -3.29 6.40
N ARG A 136 -7.36 -2.04 5.93
CA ARG A 136 -6.61 -1.68 4.72
C ARG A 136 -5.10 -1.65 4.97
N GLN A 137 -4.70 -1.30 6.19
CA GLN A 137 -3.31 -1.31 6.65
C GLN A 137 -3.09 -2.39 7.72
N PHE A 138 -1.94 -3.05 7.68
CA PHE A 138 -1.63 -4.08 8.67
C PHE A 138 -1.36 -3.42 10.03
N LYS A 139 -2.06 -3.91 11.05
CA LYS A 139 -1.84 -3.53 12.44
C LYS A 139 -1.95 -4.77 13.33
N PRO A 140 -0.88 -5.22 13.98
CA PRO A 140 -0.89 -6.42 14.81
C PRO A 140 -1.99 -6.39 15.89
N SER A 141 -2.21 -5.23 16.51
CA SER A 141 -3.22 -5.07 17.58
C SER A 141 -4.65 -5.33 17.13
N LYS A 142 -4.93 -5.38 15.81
CA LYS A 142 -6.27 -5.75 15.29
C LYS A 142 -6.55 -7.24 15.42
N TRP A 143 -5.51 -8.04 15.61
CA TRP A 143 -5.58 -9.50 15.70
C TRP A 143 -5.39 -10.00 17.13
N GLN A 144 -5.30 -9.08 18.09
CA GLN A 144 -5.25 -9.38 19.51
C GLN A 144 -6.64 -9.23 20.13
N PRO A 145 -6.98 -10.00 21.17
CA PRO A 145 -8.23 -9.81 21.91
C PRO A 145 -8.37 -8.36 22.36
N SER A 146 -9.53 -7.76 22.12
CA SER A 146 -9.84 -6.40 22.53
C SER A 146 -11.03 -6.39 23.47
N ASP A 147 -10.88 -5.69 24.60
CA ASP A 147 -11.98 -5.48 25.56
C ASP A 147 -13.03 -4.48 25.04
N LYS A 148 -12.75 -3.80 23.91
CA LYS A 148 -13.71 -2.85 23.31
C LYS A 148 -14.82 -3.61 22.59
N LYS A 149 -16.01 -3.60 23.19
CA LYS A 149 -17.26 -4.05 22.56
C LYS A 149 -17.95 -2.86 21.88
N GLY A 150 -18.23 -2.99 20.58
CA GLY A 150 -18.94 -1.98 19.78
C GLY A 150 -18.05 -0.90 19.16
N GLY A 151 -18.56 -0.27 18.09
CA GLY A 151 -17.89 0.81 17.37
C GLY A 151 -18.89 1.64 16.57
N ALA A 152 -18.63 2.94 16.43
CA ALA A 152 -19.41 3.79 15.54
C ALA A 152 -19.24 3.32 14.09
N GLN A 153 -20.30 3.43 13.29
CA GLN A 153 -20.16 3.19 11.86
C GLN A 153 -19.17 4.19 11.26
N PRO A 154 -18.21 3.73 10.44
CA PRO A 154 -17.26 4.63 9.81
C PRO A 154 -17.97 5.50 8.76
N ASN A 155 -17.57 6.76 8.67
CA ASN A 155 -18.01 7.64 7.59
C ASN A 155 -17.63 7.03 6.24
N THR A 156 -18.54 7.13 5.28
CA THR A 156 -18.33 6.63 3.92
C THR A 156 -17.33 7.51 3.18
N ARG A 157 -16.57 6.88 2.28
CA ARG A 157 -15.48 7.52 1.55
C ARG A 157 -15.57 7.14 0.09
N PHE A 158 -15.29 8.10 -0.77
CA PHE A 158 -15.21 7.92 -2.21
C PHE A 158 -13.74 7.93 -2.63
N TYR A 159 -13.29 6.85 -3.29
CA TYR A 159 -11.96 6.80 -3.86
C TYR A 159 -11.90 7.62 -5.13
N ILE A 160 -10.98 8.59 -5.17
CA ILE A 160 -10.69 9.35 -6.37
C ILE A 160 -9.34 8.93 -6.91
N ASP A 161 -9.34 8.24 -8.05
CA ASP A 161 -8.18 7.64 -8.69
C ASP A 161 -7.06 8.68 -8.89
N ARG A 162 -7.43 9.87 -9.37
CA ARG A 162 -6.52 11.00 -9.63
C ARG A 162 -5.95 11.66 -8.38
N LEU A 163 -6.52 11.40 -7.20
CA LEU A 163 -6.03 11.91 -5.92
C LEU A 163 -5.33 10.84 -5.07
N TRP A 164 -5.31 9.58 -5.52
CA TRP A 164 -4.73 8.45 -4.77
C TRP A 164 -5.32 8.29 -3.36
N SER A 165 -6.55 8.78 -3.14
CA SER A 165 -7.08 8.99 -1.80
C SER A 165 -8.58 8.71 -1.74
N PRO A 166 -9.01 7.82 -0.82
CA PRO A 166 -10.40 7.73 -0.42
C PRO A 166 -10.75 8.89 0.52
N ILE A 167 -11.47 9.88 0.00
CA ILE A 167 -11.88 11.09 0.71
C ILE A 167 -13.31 10.92 1.24
N LEU A 168 -13.72 11.68 2.26
CA LEU A 168 -15.09 11.60 2.79
C LEU A 168 -16.10 11.84 1.66
N ALA A 169 -17.10 10.96 1.56
CA ALA A 169 -18.11 11.08 0.51
C ALA A 169 -18.90 12.39 0.68
N THR A 170 -19.25 12.72 1.92
CA THR A 170 -19.85 14.00 2.31
C THR A 170 -18.78 14.94 2.88
N ALA A 171 -18.97 16.24 2.69
CA ALA A 171 -18.07 17.34 3.04
C ALA A 171 -16.71 17.43 2.31
N GLU A 172 -16.18 16.35 1.73
CA GLU A 172 -14.95 16.41 0.92
C GLU A 172 -15.25 16.20 -0.57
N ALA A 173 -15.81 15.04 -0.94
CA ALA A 173 -16.08 14.72 -2.34
C ALA A 173 -17.22 15.55 -2.94
N ASP A 174 -18.24 15.92 -2.16
CA ASP A 174 -19.37 16.75 -2.59
C ASP A 174 -18.91 18.16 -2.98
N ASN A 175 -18.11 18.80 -2.13
CA ASN A 175 -17.51 20.11 -2.38
C ASN A 175 -16.63 20.08 -3.63
N LEU A 176 -15.87 19.00 -3.87
CA LEU A 176 -15.11 18.85 -5.09
C LEU A 176 -16.00 18.66 -6.31
N TYR A 177 -17.07 17.89 -6.18
CA TYR A 177 -18.01 17.62 -7.25
C TYR A 177 -18.78 18.88 -7.69
N GLU A 178 -19.09 19.78 -6.75
CA GLU A 178 -19.76 21.05 -7.03
C GLU A 178 -18.81 22.17 -7.46
N SER A 179 -17.50 21.94 -7.38
CA SER A 179 -16.49 22.94 -7.73
C SER A 179 -16.17 23.01 -9.22
N SER A 180 -15.50 24.10 -9.62
CA SER A 180 -14.91 24.22 -10.95
C SER A 180 -13.78 23.20 -11.24
N LEU A 181 -13.32 22.46 -10.24
CA LEU A 181 -12.30 21.42 -10.38
C LEU A 181 -12.89 20.04 -10.71
N ARG A 182 -14.22 19.88 -10.70
CA ARG A 182 -14.93 18.59 -10.88
C ARG A 182 -14.33 17.74 -12.01
N ASP A 183 -14.37 18.23 -13.24
CA ASP A 183 -13.98 17.45 -14.43
C ASP A 183 -12.46 17.18 -14.50
N ARG A 184 -11.68 17.97 -13.75
CA ARG A 184 -10.24 17.78 -13.57
C ARG A 184 -9.94 16.71 -12.53
N ILE A 185 -10.72 16.63 -11.45
CA ILE A 185 -10.47 15.74 -10.33
C ILE A 185 -11.09 14.37 -10.54
N PHE A 186 -12.32 14.30 -11.02
CA PHE A 186 -13.00 13.04 -11.27
C PHE A 186 -12.71 12.53 -12.69
N THR A 187 -12.54 11.22 -12.81
CA THR A 187 -12.50 10.53 -14.09
C THR A 187 -13.93 10.38 -14.66
N GLU A 188 -14.05 10.16 -15.97
CA GLU A 188 -15.35 9.91 -16.61
C GLU A 188 -16.09 8.73 -15.97
N LEU A 189 -15.36 7.69 -15.57
CA LEU A 189 -15.93 6.52 -14.89
C LEU A 189 -16.50 6.89 -13.52
N GLU A 190 -15.77 7.67 -12.73
CA GLU A 190 -16.25 8.14 -11.41
C GLU A 190 -17.45 9.06 -11.57
N LEU A 191 -17.42 9.99 -12.54
CA LEU A 191 -18.58 10.84 -12.84
C LEU A 191 -19.81 10.01 -13.22
N ALA A 192 -19.64 9.00 -14.07
CA ALA A 192 -20.73 8.09 -14.45
C ALA A 192 -21.24 7.25 -13.26
N GLN A 193 -20.39 6.93 -12.27
CA GLN A 193 -20.83 6.30 -11.01
C GLN A 193 -21.68 7.27 -10.19
N LEU A 194 -21.24 8.53 -10.06
CA LEU A 194 -21.94 9.57 -9.31
C LEU A 194 -23.28 9.98 -9.94
N ASP A 195 -23.40 9.90 -11.28
CA ASP A 195 -24.66 10.11 -11.98
C ASP A 195 -25.70 9.02 -11.67
N ARG A 196 -25.24 7.81 -11.36
CA ARG A 196 -26.13 6.68 -11.00
C ARG A 196 -26.50 6.67 -9.53
N LYS A 197 -25.61 7.14 -8.66
CA LYS A 197 -25.79 7.13 -7.21
C LYS A 197 -25.01 8.27 -6.59
N LYS A 198 -25.72 9.20 -5.94
CA LYS A 198 -25.12 10.40 -5.38
C LYS A 198 -24.28 10.10 -4.15
N LEU A 199 -23.33 10.98 -3.83
CA LEU A 199 -22.37 10.81 -2.73
C LEU A 199 -23.04 10.59 -1.36
N ASP A 200 -24.16 11.27 -1.10
CA ASP A 200 -24.95 11.15 0.13
C ASP A 200 -25.78 9.86 0.21
N GLU A 201 -25.94 9.16 -0.92
CA GLU A 201 -26.65 7.88 -1.04
C GLU A 201 -25.68 6.68 -0.98
N ILE A 202 -24.37 6.90 -1.04
CA ILE A 202 -23.35 5.84 -1.00
C ILE A 202 -23.32 5.22 0.40
N GLY A 203 -23.68 3.94 0.48
CA GLY A 203 -23.56 3.15 1.69
C GLY A 203 -22.15 2.60 1.90
N LEU A 204 -21.90 1.97 3.05
CA LEU A 204 -20.58 1.42 3.38
C LEU A 204 -20.13 0.36 2.38
N VAL A 205 -21.02 -0.54 1.95
CA VAL A 205 -20.70 -1.60 0.99
C VAL A 205 -20.34 -1.00 -0.37
N ASP A 206 -21.10 0.00 -0.84
CA ASP A 206 -20.82 0.71 -2.08
C ASP A 206 -19.44 1.36 -2.04
N ALA A 207 -19.10 2.05 -0.93
CA ALA A 207 -17.79 2.67 -0.74
C ALA A 207 -16.62 1.67 -0.74
N GLN A 208 -16.81 0.47 -0.16
CA GLN A 208 -15.77 -0.56 -0.18
C GLN A 208 -15.58 -1.17 -1.57
N LEU A 209 -16.68 -1.47 -2.28
CA LEU A 209 -16.63 -1.98 -3.64
C LEU A 209 -15.99 -0.96 -4.58
N GLN A 210 -16.45 0.30 -4.53
CA GLN A 210 -15.93 1.39 -5.35
C GLN A 210 -14.41 1.56 -5.16
N PHE A 211 -13.93 1.50 -3.92
CA PHE A 211 -12.50 1.56 -3.62
C PHE A 211 -11.74 0.35 -4.18
N LEU A 212 -12.21 -0.88 -3.96
CA LEU A 212 -11.51 -2.08 -4.40
C LEU A 212 -11.48 -2.19 -5.94
N GLU A 213 -12.55 -1.76 -6.61
CA GLU A 213 -12.59 -1.66 -8.07
C GLU A 213 -11.60 -0.61 -8.58
N GLY A 214 -11.53 0.57 -7.97
CA GLY A 214 -10.56 1.61 -8.31
C GLY A 214 -9.11 1.15 -8.12
N LEU A 215 -8.81 0.56 -6.97
CA LEU A 215 -7.50 0.00 -6.68
C LEU A 215 -7.12 -1.11 -7.68
N SER A 216 -8.06 -2.00 -8.02
CA SER A 216 -7.85 -3.08 -8.99
C SER A 216 -7.54 -2.53 -10.39
N ARG A 217 -8.27 -1.52 -10.86
CA ARG A 217 -8.00 -0.86 -12.15
C ARG A 217 -6.61 -0.23 -12.17
N GLN A 218 -6.24 0.50 -11.11
CA GLN A 218 -4.91 1.12 -11.03
C GLN A 218 -3.80 0.07 -10.95
N ALA A 219 -4.01 -1.02 -10.21
CA ALA A 219 -3.07 -2.14 -10.13
C ALA A 219 -2.88 -2.81 -11.50
N GLN A 220 -3.95 -3.02 -12.26
CA GLN A 220 -3.89 -3.55 -13.63
C GLN A 220 -3.14 -2.59 -14.57
N ALA A 221 -3.37 -1.28 -14.46
CA ALA A 221 -2.67 -0.29 -15.28
C ALA A 221 -1.15 -0.29 -15.00
N VAL A 222 -0.74 -0.39 -13.73
CA VAL A 222 0.68 -0.52 -13.36
C VAL A 222 1.25 -1.86 -13.83
N GLY A 223 0.53 -2.96 -13.61
CA GLY A 223 0.97 -4.32 -13.97
C GLY A 223 1.06 -4.58 -15.48
N ALA A 224 0.34 -3.81 -16.30
CA ALA A 224 0.42 -3.88 -17.76
C ALA A 224 1.70 -3.23 -18.32
N ILE A 225 2.40 -2.41 -17.54
CA ILE A 225 3.64 -1.76 -17.95
C ILE A 225 4.81 -2.71 -17.69
N SER A 226 5.61 -2.94 -18.73
CA SER A 226 6.81 -3.76 -18.66
C SER A 226 7.99 -2.95 -18.15
N GLY A 227 8.81 -3.53 -17.28
CA GLY A 227 10.01 -2.89 -16.77
C GLY A 227 9.76 -1.99 -15.55
N THR A 228 10.61 -2.15 -14.54
CA THR A 228 10.51 -1.41 -13.27
C THR A 228 10.62 0.11 -13.47
N SER A 229 11.59 0.61 -14.25
CA SER A 229 11.74 2.06 -14.47
C SER A 229 10.51 2.70 -15.12
N ASP A 230 9.85 2.02 -16.06
CA ASP A 230 8.65 2.54 -16.73
C ASP A 230 7.42 2.52 -15.81
N ARG A 231 7.26 1.46 -15.00
CA ARG A 231 6.23 1.44 -13.95
C ARG A 231 6.41 2.58 -12.95
N LEU A 232 7.65 2.82 -12.52
CA LEU A 232 7.99 3.91 -11.61
C LEU A 232 7.71 5.27 -12.26
N ASN A 233 8.06 5.47 -13.53
CA ASN A 233 7.76 6.69 -14.28
C ASN A 233 6.24 6.97 -14.30
N TYR A 234 5.44 5.96 -14.61
CA TYR A 234 3.98 6.06 -14.65
C TYR A 234 3.39 6.42 -13.29
N VAL A 235 3.77 5.69 -12.23
CA VAL A 235 3.26 5.94 -10.88
C VAL A 235 3.71 7.29 -10.35
N GLN A 236 4.97 7.67 -10.56
CA GLN A 236 5.49 8.97 -10.13
C GLN A 236 4.80 10.13 -10.83
N ALA A 237 4.52 10.02 -12.14
CA ALA A 237 3.74 11.03 -12.87
C ALA A 237 2.31 11.16 -12.30
N SER A 238 1.68 10.04 -11.95
CA SER A 238 0.35 10.02 -11.33
C SER A 238 0.35 10.66 -9.92
N LEU A 239 1.37 10.38 -9.10
CA LEU A 239 1.55 11.01 -7.78
C LEU A 239 1.80 12.52 -7.89
N ARG A 240 2.62 12.96 -8.87
CA ARG A 240 2.84 14.39 -9.16
C ARG A 240 1.55 15.10 -9.53
N TYR A 241 0.73 14.46 -10.36
CA TYR A 241 -0.60 14.96 -10.69
C TYR A 241 -1.46 15.12 -9.43
N ALA A 242 -1.53 14.08 -8.59
CA ALA A 242 -2.30 14.12 -7.34
C ALA A 242 -1.81 15.23 -6.39
N ALA A 243 -0.50 15.42 -6.25
CA ALA A 243 0.08 16.47 -5.42
C ALA A 243 -0.19 17.89 -5.95
N GLU A 244 -0.24 18.07 -7.27
CA GLU A 244 -0.67 19.32 -7.91
C GLU A 244 -2.18 19.55 -7.73
N ALA A 245 -2.99 18.51 -7.92
CA ALA A 245 -4.43 18.57 -7.73
C ALA A 245 -4.78 18.99 -6.30
N PHE A 246 -4.16 18.40 -5.28
CA PHE A 246 -4.37 18.82 -3.89
C PHE A 246 -3.98 20.28 -3.62
N ARG A 247 -2.90 20.78 -4.24
CA ARG A 247 -2.52 22.21 -4.12
C ARG A 247 -3.55 23.14 -4.76
N GLN A 248 -4.14 22.74 -5.87
CA GLN A 248 -5.20 23.53 -6.53
C GLN A 248 -6.49 23.52 -5.74
N ILE A 249 -6.85 22.38 -5.14
CA ILE A 249 -7.99 22.25 -4.23
C ILE A 249 -7.82 23.22 -3.04
N GLU A 250 -6.65 23.23 -2.42
CA GLU A 250 -6.30 24.16 -1.33
C GLU A 250 -6.37 25.62 -1.79
N THR A 251 -5.78 25.94 -2.94
CA THR A 251 -5.80 27.32 -3.50
C THR A 251 -7.22 27.79 -3.86
N SER A 252 -8.12 26.86 -4.19
CA SER A 252 -9.53 27.14 -4.49
C SER A 252 -10.39 27.29 -3.23
N GLY A 253 -9.79 27.20 -2.03
CA GLY A 253 -10.49 27.34 -0.76
C GLY A 253 -11.37 26.15 -0.37
N ILE A 254 -11.22 25.00 -1.03
CA ILE A 254 -11.95 23.79 -0.70
C ILE A 254 -11.24 23.09 0.47
N PRO A 255 -11.90 22.93 1.62
CA PRO A 255 -11.24 22.43 2.82
C PRO A 255 -10.92 20.94 2.68
N MET A 256 -9.64 20.58 2.81
CA MET A 256 -9.17 19.20 2.83
C MET A 256 -8.13 18.98 3.94
N PRO A 257 -8.15 17.83 4.63
CA PRO A 257 -7.07 17.43 5.52
C PRO A 257 -5.69 17.44 4.84
N SER A 258 -4.73 18.14 5.42
CA SER A 258 -3.35 18.23 4.92
C SER A 258 -2.63 16.88 4.84
N ARG A 259 -3.13 15.87 5.57
CA ARG A 259 -2.62 14.49 5.55
C ARG A 259 -2.66 13.85 4.16
N TYR A 260 -3.65 14.17 3.33
CA TYR A 260 -3.73 13.58 1.98
C TYR A 260 -2.54 13.99 1.10
N LEU A 261 -2.24 15.29 1.03
CA LEU A 261 -1.09 15.81 0.29
C LEU A 261 0.23 15.29 0.88
N GLY A 262 0.35 15.26 2.21
CA GLY A 262 1.52 14.72 2.88
C GLY A 262 1.79 13.25 2.52
N ARG A 263 0.74 12.43 2.40
CA ARG A 263 0.85 11.02 1.99
C ARG A 263 1.33 10.89 0.54
N VAL A 264 0.72 11.60 -0.40
CA VAL A 264 1.13 11.55 -1.82
C VAL A 264 2.60 11.97 -1.99
N ARG A 265 3.02 13.06 -1.34
CA ARG A 265 4.41 13.52 -1.38
C ARG A 265 5.39 12.51 -0.76
N ALA A 266 5.01 11.85 0.33
CA ALA A 266 5.83 10.82 0.94
C ALA A 266 6.03 9.61 0.01
N LEU A 267 4.99 9.19 -0.72
CA LEU A 267 5.08 8.13 -1.73
C LEU A 267 6.03 8.53 -2.87
N GLU A 268 5.85 9.75 -3.41
CA GLU A 268 6.72 10.27 -4.48
C GLU A 268 8.18 10.36 -4.04
N SER A 269 8.44 10.92 -2.86
CA SER A 269 9.79 11.07 -2.32
C SER A 269 10.46 9.71 -2.07
N ALA A 270 9.68 8.70 -1.68
CA ALA A 270 10.20 7.35 -1.45
C ALA A 270 10.62 6.68 -2.77
N ILE A 271 9.85 6.89 -3.85
CA ILE A 271 10.24 6.46 -5.21
C ILE A 271 11.55 7.14 -5.62
N GLU A 272 11.69 8.44 -5.41
CA GLU A 272 12.93 9.16 -5.78
C GLU A 272 14.16 8.62 -5.04
N ARG A 273 14.04 8.35 -3.74
CA ARG A 273 15.12 7.74 -2.94
C ARG A 273 15.45 6.33 -3.39
N PHE A 274 14.42 5.51 -3.63
CA PHE A 274 14.57 4.16 -4.16
C PHE A 274 15.32 4.16 -5.49
N ARG A 275 14.90 4.99 -6.44
CA ARG A 275 15.54 5.11 -7.76
C ARG A 275 16.99 5.55 -7.67
N GLY A 276 17.26 6.55 -6.84
CA GLY A 276 18.63 7.03 -6.62
C GLY A 276 19.54 5.94 -6.05
N ALA A 277 19.01 5.06 -5.20
CA ALA A 277 19.79 3.97 -4.60
C ALA A 277 20.06 2.81 -5.57
N GLU A 278 19.11 2.48 -6.45
CA GLU A 278 19.23 1.34 -7.38
C GLU A 278 19.63 1.74 -8.81
N ASN A 279 19.90 3.03 -9.06
CA ASN A 279 20.23 3.60 -10.38
C ASN A 279 19.15 3.35 -11.46
N LEU A 280 17.87 3.53 -11.10
CA LEU A 280 16.70 3.26 -11.94
C LEU A 280 16.09 4.48 -12.63
#